data_AF-A0A7S7NND6-F1
#
_entry.id   AF-A0A7S7NND6-F1
#
_cell.length_a   1.000
_cell.length_b   1.000
_cell.length_c   1.000
_cell.angle_alpha   90.00
_cell.angle_beta   90.00
_cell.angle_gamma   90.00
#
_symmetry.space_group_name_H-M   'P 1'
#
loop_
_entity.id
_entity.type
_entity.pdbx_description
1 polymer ?
#
loop_
_entity_poly.entity_id
_entity_poly.type
_entity_poly.pdbx_seq_one_letter_code
_entity_poly.pdbx_strand_id
1 'polypeptide(L)'
;MAVMLMPLCLCSALNAMSREEATVRATYSSVVLASRVNSIMESDGQSAAAELEIRLKDIHQGSIPELLDKLISGEVTVPLEDVLPCVPGTWNFRTAPQVTQHLGSTVHVGSWVPAAAVYGNSSQDRSQWNTTFRHAFQELGWQPKSWVSVTVLVSAHGREREYKSMFLFEPDAADSSAQVRVMDYVLGSSLLSTLMHARLAEDIPALPARTQGPGPARLLESARGTDTCAVDAVTGLCCDAATLQCGVKPKPDAQAH
;
A
#
# COMPACT_ATOMS: atom_id res chain seq x y z
N MET A 1 -6.38 54.96 -20.77
CA MET A 1 -5.51 53.81 -20.43
C MET A 1 -6.41 52.66 -20.03
N ALA A 2 -6.61 51.69 -20.92
CA ALA A 2 -7.42 50.52 -20.66
C ALA A 2 -6.50 49.38 -20.20
N VAL A 3 -6.66 48.94 -18.96
CA VAL A 3 -5.93 47.80 -18.40
C VAL A 3 -6.67 46.54 -18.83
N MET A 4 -6.13 45.85 -19.84
CA MET A 4 -6.57 44.49 -20.20
C MET A 4 -6.13 43.52 -19.10
N LEU A 5 -7.07 43.06 -18.30
CA LEU A 5 -6.92 41.89 -17.44
C LEU A 5 -6.91 40.64 -18.33
N MET A 6 -5.73 40.10 -18.61
CA MET A 6 -5.59 38.74 -19.14
C MET A 6 -6.05 37.75 -18.07
N PRO A 7 -7.07 36.92 -18.31
CA PRO A 7 -7.34 35.80 -17.44
C PRO A 7 -6.19 34.81 -17.60
N LEU A 8 -5.34 34.70 -16.58
CA LEU A 8 -4.45 33.57 -16.40
C LEU A 8 -5.34 32.33 -16.29
N CYS A 9 -5.57 31.69 -17.42
CA CYS A 9 -6.11 30.35 -17.50
C CYS A 9 -5.04 29.42 -16.90
N LEU A 10 -5.01 29.37 -15.57
CA LEU A 10 -4.38 28.31 -14.80
C LEU A 10 -5.15 27.04 -15.16
N CYS A 11 -4.79 26.43 -16.29
CA CYS A 11 -5.00 25.01 -16.50
C CYS A 11 -4.18 24.32 -15.41
N SER A 12 -4.76 24.22 -14.21
CA SER A 12 -4.46 23.15 -13.29
C SER A 12 -4.80 21.88 -14.06
N ALA A 13 -3.86 21.38 -14.84
CA ALA A 13 -3.77 19.97 -15.11
C ALA A 13 -3.60 19.33 -13.72
N LEU A 14 -4.74 19.12 -13.04
CA LEU A 14 -4.80 18.16 -11.96
C LEU A 14 -4.31 16.87 -12.61
N ASN A 15 -3.06 16.53 -12.34
CA ASN A 15 -2.48 15.27 -12.78
C ASN A 15 -3.40 14.20 -12.22
N ALA A 16 -4.24 13.65 -13.09
CA ALA A 16 -5.09 12.52 -12.74
C ALA A 16 -4.14 11.40 -12.34
N MET A 17 -4.27 10.94 -11.10
CA MET A 17 -3.54 9.77 -10.61
C MET A 17 -3.81 8.60 -11.55
N SER A 18 -2.76 7.94 -12.03
CA SER A 18 -2.94 6.75 -12.85
C SER A 18 -3.55 5.61 -12.04
N ARG A 19 -4.10 4.60 -12.72
CA ARG A 19 -4.61 3.40 -12.04
C ARG A 19 -3.49 2.70 -11.28
N GLU A 20 -2.33 2.55 -11.91
CA GLU A 20 -1.17 1.91 -11.30
C GLU A 20 -0.65 2.69 -10.08
N GLU A 21 -0.58 4.02 -10.16
CA GLU A 21 -0.20 4.86 -9.01
C GLU A 21 -1.22 4.70 -7.86
N ALA A 22 -2.52 4.68 -8.17
CA ALA A 22 -3.57 4.47 -7.18
C ALA A 22 -3.41 3.11 -6.48
N THR A 23 -3.11 2.05 -7.23
CA THR A 23 -2.84 0.72 -6.65
C THR A 23 -1.63 0.73 -5.72
N VAL A 24 -0.52 1.39 -6.10
CA VAL A 24 0.67 1.51 -5.24
C VAL A 24 0.33 2.24 -3.94
N ARG A 25 -0.32 3.41 -4.03
CA ARG A 25 -0.69 4.19 -2.85
C ARG A 25 -1.65 3.43 -1.94
N ALA A 26 -2.68 2.80 -2.52
CA ALA A 26 -3.64 2.00 -1.78
C ALA A 26 -2.99 0.80 -1.10
N THR A 27 -2.00 0.16 -1.73
CA THR A 27 -1.25 -0.96 -1.13
C THR A 27 -0.53 -0.52 0.15
N TYR A 28 0.22 0.59 0.10
CA TYR A 28 0.90 1.10 1.29
C TYR A 28 -0.05 1.65 2.35
N SER A 29 -1.15 2.32 1.94
CA SER A 29 -2.20 2.72 2.87
C SER A 29 -2.84 1.53 3.58
N SER A 30 -2.99 0.40 2.89
CA SER A 30 -3.51 -0.85 3.47
C SER A 30 -2.62 -1.34 4.62
N VAL A 31 -1.29 -1.27 4.48
CA VAL A 31 -0.34 -1.62 5.55
C VAL A 31 -0.54 -0.71 6.77
N VAL A 32 -0.59 0.59 6.57
CA VAL A 32 -0.74 1.58 7.66
C VAL A 32 -2.08 1.37 8.37
N LEU A 33 -3.17 1.19 7.62
CA LEU A 33 -4.49 0.96 8.18
C LEU A 33 -4.55 -0.35 8.98
N ALA A 34 -4.06 -1.45 8.42
CA ALA A 34 -4.05 -2.75 9.09
C ALA A 34 -3.13 -2.77 10.33
N SER A 35 -2.04 -2.00 10.33
CA SER A 35 -1.19 -1.78 11.51
C SER A 35 -1.93 -1.00 12.60
N ARG A 36 -2.65 0.07 12.25
CA ARG A 36 -3.47 0.83 13.22
C ARG A 36 -4.59 -0.01 13.82
N VAL A 37 -5.21 -0.90 13.03
CA VAL A 37 -6.17 -1.88 13.56
C VAL A 37 -5.49 -2.74 14.62
N ASN A 38 -4.28 -3.26 14.35
CA ASN A 38 -3.53 -4.04 15.32
C ASN A 38 -3.30 -3.27 16.63
N SER A 39 -2.81 -2.03 16.55
CA SER A 39 -2.55 -1.20 17.73
C SER A 39 -3.79 -0.98 18.58
N ILE A 40 -4.96 -0.74 17.95
CA ILE A 40 -6.24 -0.58 18.66
C ILE A 40 -6.64 -1.86 19.39
N MET A 41 -6.44 -3.01 18.73
CA MET A 41 -6.79 -4.32 19.29
C MET A 41 -5.87 -4.70 20.46
N GLU A 42 -4.59 -4.33 20.41
CA GLU A 42 -3.63 -4.58 21.49
C GLU A 42 -3.74 -3.58 22.66
N SER A 43 -4.17 -2.33 22.40
CA SER A 43 -4.23 -1.26 23.40
C SER A 43 -5.55 -1.14 24.18
N ASP A 44 -6.40 -2.17 24.18
CA ASP A 44 -7.78 -2.11 24.69
C ASP A 44 -8.58 -0.89 24.17
N GLY A 45 -8.30 -0.47 22.92
CA GLY A 45 -8.98 0.65 22.25
C GLY A 45 -8.61 2.07 22.71
N GLN A 46 -7.58 2.28 23.53
CA GLN A 46 -7.27 3.58 24.13
C GLN A 46 -6.37 4.51 23.30
N SER A 47 -5.46 4.03 22.44
CA SER A 47 -4.72 4.94 21.54
C SER A 47 -3.98 4.20 20.43
N ALA A 48 -3.98 4.79 19.22
CA ALA A 48 -3.31 4.30 18.02
C ALA A 48 -2.36 5.38 17.48
N ALA A 49 -1.39 5.83 18.28
CA ALA A 49 -0.25 6.51 17.68
C ALA A 49 0.33 5.56 16.63
N ALA A 50 0.48 6.03 15.39
CA ALA A 50 0.89 5.16 14.30
C ALA A 50 2.30 4.65 14.59
N GLU A 51 2.42 3.35 14.91
CA GLU A 51 3.70 2.66 15.05
C GLU A 51 4.46 2.64 13.73
N LEU A 52 3.72 2.72 12.63
CA LEU A 52 4.20 2.72 11.25
C LEU A 52 3.66 3.93 10.49
N GLU A 53 4.55 4.75 9.96
CA GLU A 53 4.26 5.78 8.98
C GLU A 53 4.95 5.45 7.66
N ILE A 54 4.22 5.64 6.55
CA ILE A 54 4.75 5.43 5.20
C ILE A 54 4.42 6.66 4.36
N ARG A 55 5.45 7.21 3.72
CA ARG A 55 5.34 8.31 2.76
C ARG A 55 5.92 7.89 1.42
N LEU A 56 5.26 8.26 0.34
CA LEU A 56 5.64 7.90 -1.02
C LEU A 56 6.11 9.14 -1.78
N LYS A 57 7.23 9.01 -2.49
CA LYS A 57 7.85 10.06 -3.31
C LYS A 57 8.33 9.47 -4.64
N ASP A 58 8.60 10.34 -5.61
CA ASP A 58 9.26 9.99 -6.87
C ASP A 58 8.62 8.78 -7.56
N ILE A 59 7.29 8.81 -7.70
CA ILE A 59 6.56 7.74 -8.38
C ILE A 59 6.84 7.85 -9.88
N HIS A 60 7.53 6.84 -10.40
CA HIS A 60 7.83 6.69 -11.80
C HIS A 60 7.06 5.52 -12.36
N GLN A 61 6.42 5.71 -13.52
CA GLN A 61 5.68 4.66 -14.20
C GLN A 61 6.09 4.61 -15.66
N GLY A 62 6.02 3.44 -16.26
CA GLY A 62 6.41 3.28 -17.66
C GLY A 62 5.99 1.95 -18.27
N SER A 63 6.32 1.81 -19.54
CA SER A 63 6.16 0.55 -20.27
C SER A 63 7.32 -0.41 -19.94
N ILE A 64 7.08 -1.73 -20.02
CA ILE A 64 8.14 -2.72 -19.76
C ILE A 64 9.39 -2.56 -20.66
N PRO A 65 9.29 -2.22 -21.95
CA PRO A 65 10.49 -1.96 -22.78
C PRO A 65 11.48 -0.96 -22.18
N GLU A 66 11.01 0.07 -21.46
CA GLU A 66 11.87 1.06 -20.79
C GLU A 66 12.64 0.48 -19.59
N LEU A 67 12.15 -0.64 -19.04
CA LEU A 67 12.70 -1.30 -17.85
C LEU A 67 13.69 -2.42 -18.20
N LEU A 68 13.53 -3.07 -19.36
CA LEU A 68 14.22 -4.32 -19.71
C LEU A 68 15.74 -4.26 -19.56
N ASP A 69 16.37 -3.16 -19.97
CA ASP A 69 17.83 -3.02 -19.96
C ASP A 69 18.37 -2.37 -18.68
N LYS A 70 17.49 -2.03 -17.72
CA LYS A 70 17.89 -1.52 -16.41
C LYS A 70 18.29 -2.67 -15.49
N LEU A 71 19.21 -2.38 -14.57
CA LEU A 71 19.58 -3.30 -13.49
C LEU A 71 18.50 -3.30 -12.42
N ILE A 72 18.17 -4.48 -11.87
CA ILE A 72 17.23 -4.61 -10.75
C ILE A 72 17.68 -3.76 -9.56
N SER A 73 18.97 -3.82 -9.22
CA SER A 73 19.57 -3.05 -8.12
C SER A 73 19.51 -1.53 -8.28
N GLY A 74 19.22 -1.01 -9.47
CA GLY A 74 19.02 0.44 -9.71
C GLY A 74 17.60 0.92 -9.45
N GLU A 75 16.64 0.00 -9.54
CA GLU A 75 15.20 0.30 -9.49
C GLU A 75 14.52 -0.19 -8.21
N VAL A 76 15.14 -1.14 -7.51
CA VAL A 76 14.64 -1.68 -6.24
C VAL A 76 15.76 -1.70 -5.21
N THR A 77 15.46 -1.34 -3.96
CA THR A 77 16.43 -1.46 -2.87
C THR A 77 16.67 -2.92 -2.53
N VAL A 78 17.91 -3.34 -2.74
CA VAL A 78 18.41 -4.65 -2.32
C VAL A 78 18.49 -4.74 -0.79
N PRO A 79 18.13 -5.88 -0.18
CA PRO A 79 18.12 -6.03 1.28
C PRO A 79 19.54 -6.26 1.82
N LEU A 80 20.39 -5.24 1.77
CA LEU A 80 21.76 -5.26 2.31
C LEU A 80 21.89 -4.65 3.71
N GLU A 81 20.86 -3.95 4.17
CA GLU A 81 20.79 -3.29 5.47
C GLU A 81 19.54 -3.76 6.21
N ASP A 82 19.36 -3.32 7.46
CA ASP A 82 18.23 -3.71 8.30
C ASP A 82 16.86 -3.45 7.64
N VAL A 83 15.99 -4.45 7.72
CA VAL A 83 14.63 -4.43 7.17
C VAL A 83 13.61 -4.36 8.30
N LEU A 84 12.38 -3.99 7.96
CA LEU A 84 11.27 -3.86 8.91
C LEU A 84 10.28 -4.99 8.65
N PRO A 85 10.44 -6.17 9.29
CA PRO A 85 9.55 -7.30 9.09
C PRO A 85 8.17 -6.94 9.61
N CYS A 86 7.21 -6.92 8.70
CA CYS A 86 5.80 -6.72 9.01
C CYS A 86 5.07 -8.03 8.72
N VAL A 87 4.34 -8.55 9.71
CA VAL A 87 3.69 -9.86 9.63
C VAL A 87 2.19 -9.67 9.49
N PRO A 88 1.55 -10.23 8.44
CA PRO A 88 0.09 -10.19 8.33
C PRO A 88 -0.54 -11.01 9.44
N GLY A 89 -1.54 -10.43 10.09
CA GLY A 89 -2.37 -11.07 11.10
C GLY A 89 -3.83 -11.03 10.72
N THR A 90 -4.65 -11.69 11.52
CA THR A 90 -6.11 -11.62 11.41
C THR A 90 -6.71 -11.33 12.76
N TRP A 91 -7.80 -10.58 12.77
CA TRP A 91 -8.60 -10.36 13.96
C TRP A 91 -10.03 -10.84 13.71
N ASN A 92 -10.68 -11.35 14.75
CA ASN A 92 -12.01 -11.90 14.65
C ASN A 92 -13.04 -10.91 15.19
N PHE A 93 -14.14 -10.72 14.46
CA PHE A 93 -15.30 -9.99 14.97
C PHE A 93 -16.61 -10.68 14.68
N ARG A 94 -17.59 -10.34 15.52
CA ARG A 94 -18.96 -10.79 15.39
C ARG A 94 -19.84 -9.58 15.08
N THR A 95 -20.52 -9.63 13.96
CA THR A 95 -21.68 -8.78 13.69
C THR A 95 -22.87 -9.36 14.46
N ALA A 96 -23.53 -8.56 15.29
CA ALA A 96 -24.69 -9.01 16.06
C ALA A 96 -25.97 -9.02 15.17
N PRO A 97 -27.01 -9.84 15.45
CA PRO A 97 -27.08 -10.98 16.37
C PRO A 97 -26.99 -12.35 15.65
N GLN A 98 -26.73 -12.39 14.33
CA GLN A 98 -26.57 -13.64 13.59
C GLN A 98 -25.08 -13.92 13.36
N VAL A 99 -24.63 -15.04 13.94
CA VAL A 99 -23.26 -15.53 14.14
C VAL A 99 -22.44 -15.61 12.85
N THR A 100 -22.04 -14.48 12.27
CA THR A 100 -20.99 -14.45 11.25
C THR A 100 -19.72 -13.96 11.91
N GLN A 101 -18.78 -14.88 12.11
CA GLN A 101 -17.42 -14.54 12.50
C GLN A 101 -16.71 -14.05 11.24
N HIS A 102 -16.40 -12.77 11.20
CA HIS A 102 -15.59 -12.21 10.14
C HIS A 102 -14.12 -12.20 10.58
N LEU A 103 -13.24 -12.50 9.63
CA LEU A 103 -11.79 -12.42 9.77
C LEU A 103 -11.35 -11.13 9.09
N GLY A 104 -11.07 -10.10 9.87
CA GLY A 104 -10.45 -8.89 9.34
C GLY A 104 -8.93 -9.00 9.34
N SER A 105 -8.26 -8.19 8.53
CA SER A 105 -6.80 -8.20 8.40
C SER A 105 -6.11 -7.22 9.36
N THR A 106 -4.99 -7.63 9.96
CA THR A 106 -4.09 -6.75 10.75
C THR A 106 -2.65 -6.86 10.25
N VAL A 107 -1.80 -5.95 10.69
CA VAL A 107 -0.34 -6.03 10.50
C VAL A 107 0.36 -5.82 11.83
N HIS A 108 1.19 -6.77 12.21
CA HIS A 108 2.11 -6.61 13.33
C HIS A 108 3.44 -6.07 12.82
N VAL A 109 3.89 -4.94 13.38
CA VAL A 109 5.11 -4.24 12.96
C VAL A 109 6.26 -4.66 13.87
N GLY A 110 7.17 -5.49 13.36
CA GLY A 110 8.33 -5.94 14.12
C GLY A 110 9.36 -4.83 14.34
N SER A 111 10.45 -5.16 15.05
CA SER A 111 11.62 -4.29 15.14
C SER A 111 12.50 -4.38 13.88
N TRP A 112 13.30 -3.35 13.63
CA TRP A 112 14.34 -3.38 12.60
C TRP A 112 15.34 -4.52 12.87
N VAL A 113 15.53 -5.39 11.88
CA VAL A 113 16.45 -6.53 11.98
C VAL A 113 17.38 -6.59 10.78
N PRO A 114 18.61 -7.11 10.93
CA PRO A 114 19.51 -7.31 9.79
C PRO A 114 18.85 -8.11 8.68
N ALA A 115 18.97 -7.67 7.43
CA ALA A 115 18.38 -8.37 6.29
C ALA A 115 18.78 -9.85 6.21
N ALA A 116 20.01 -10.20 6.60
CA ALA A 116 20.47 -11.58 6.64
C ALA A 116 19.66 -12.49 7.58
N ALA A 117 19.02 -11.93 8.62
CA ALA A 117 18.14 -12.68 9.52
C ALA A 117 16.80 -13.05 8.86
N VAL A 118 16.38 -12.29 7.83
CA VAL A 118 15.11 -12.49 7.11
C VAL A 118 15.33 -13.26 5.80
N TYR A 119 16.35 -12.90 5.04
CA TYR A 119 16.60 -13.41 3.68
C TYR A 119 17.78 -14.39 3.59
N GLY A 120 18.48 -14.64 4.70
CA GLY A 120 19.69 -15.45 4.74
C GLY A 120 20.93 -14.71 4.22
N ASN A 121 22.10 -15.35 4.36
CA ASN A 121 23.37 -14.74 3.96
C ASN A 121 23.54 -14.64 2.44
N SER A 122 22.91 -15.53 1.66
CA SER A 122 23.06 -15.55 0.20
C SER A 122 22.45 -14.33 -0.48
N SER A 123 21.41 -13.72 0.11
CA SER A 123 20.78 -12.50 -0.43
C SER A 123 21.64 -11.25 -0.27
N GLN A 124 22.71 -11.33 0.53
CA GLN A 124 23.67 -10.23 0.76
C GLN A 124 24.69 -10.10 -0.36
N ASP A 125 24.76 -11.07 -1.27
CA ASP A 125 25.63 -10.98 -2.44
C ASP A 125 25.03 -10.02 -3.47
N ARG A 126 25.56 -8.80 -3.50
CA ARG A 126 25.15 -7.74 -4.43
C ARG A 126 25.25 -8.16 -5.90
N SER A 127 26.13 -9.12 -6.24
CA SER A 127 26.29 -9.57 -7.62
C SER A 127 25.03 -10.25 -8.17
N GLN A 128 24.25 -10.92 -7.31
CA GLN A 128 22.99 -11.56 -7.70
C GLN A 128 21.91 -10.56 -8.12
N TRP A 129 22.01 -9.32 -7.63
CA TRP A 129 21.07 -8.23 -7.91
C TRP A 129 21.49 -7.35 -9.09
N ASN A 130 22.73 -7.51 -9.56
CA ASN A 130 23.27 -6.79 -10.72
C ASN A 130 22.93 -7.50 -12.04
N THR A 131 21.69 -7.98 -12.15
CA THR A 131 21.12 -8.50 -13.40
C THR A 131 20.10 -7.54 -13.97
N THR A 132 19.84 -7.63 -15.28
CA THR A 132 18.80 -6.84 -15.95
C THR A 132 17.43 -7.45 -15.76
N PHE A 133 16.39 -6.61 -15.84
CA PHE A 133 15.00 -7.10 -15.86
C PHE A 133 14.73 -8.03 -17.05
N ARG A 134 15.36 -7.79 -18.20
CA ARG A 134 15.30 -8.69 -19.36
C ARG A 134 15.70 -10.11 -19.00
N HIS A 135 16.85 -10.30 -18.36
CA HIS A 135 17.32 -11.62 -17.97
C HIS A 135 16.37 -12.24 -16.94
N ALA A 136 15.98 -11.50 -15.90
CA ALA A 136 15.07 -12.02 -14.88
C ALA A 136 13.70 -12.43 -15.45
N PHE A 137 13.11 -11.64 -16.34
CA PHE A 137 11.83 -11.96 -16.98
C PHE A 137 11.93 -13.17 -17.92
N GLN A 138 13.07 -13.34 -18.62
CA GLN A 138 13.32 -14.52 -19.45
C GLN A 138 13.44 -15.80 -18.61
N GLU A 139 14.23 -15.78 -17.54
CA GLU A 139 14.42 -16.93 -16.64
C GLU A 139 13.11 -17.34 -15.95
N LEU A 140 12.29 -16.36 -15.56
CA LEU A 140 11.00 -16.59 -14.89
C LEU A 140 9.85 -16.90 -15.87
N GLY A 141 10.07 -16.75 -17.19
CA GLY A 141 9.02 -16.90 -18.20
C GLY A 141 7.87 -15.90 -18.03
N TRP A 142 8.15 -14.71 -17.52
CA TRP A 142 7.15 -13.75 -17.07
C TRP A 142 7.13 -12.48 -17.93
N GLN A 143 5.94 -11.94 -18.19
CA GLN A 143 5.73 -10.82 -19.12
C GLN A 143 4.76 -9.79 -18.54
N PRO A 144 5.24 -8.89 -17.66
CA PRO A 144 4.42 -7.78 -17.19
C PRO A 144 4.06 -6.82 -18.34
N LYS A 145 3.04 -5.99 -18.13
CA LYS A 145 2.52 -4.99 -19.08
C LYS A 145 3.08 -3.59 -18.79
N SER A 146 3.07 -3.20 -17.53
CA SER A 146 3.56 -1.89 -17.05
C SER A 146 4.25 -2.05 -15.70
N TRP A 147 4.96 -1.01 -15.30
CA TRP A 147 5.67 -0.97 -14.02
C TRP A 147 5.50 0.38 -13.33
N VAL A 148 5.63 0.37 -12.01
CA VAL A 148 5.76 1.56 -11.17
C VAL A 148 6.95 1.36 -10.23
N SER A 149 7.87 2.32 -10.17
CA SER A 149 8.90 2.42 -9.14
C SER A 149 8.56 3.61 -8.24
N VAL A 150 8.81 3.46 -6.94
CA VAL A 150 8.48 4.47 -5.94
C VAL A 150 9.57 4.52 -4.88
N THR A 151 9.92 5.74 -4.46
CA THR A 151 10.72 5.97 -3.25
C THR A 151 9.79 5.95 -2.05
N VAL A 152 10.02 5.01 -1.15
CA VAL A 152 9.26 4.80 0.07
C VAL A 152 10.08 5.28 1.25
N LEU A 153 9.50 6.16 2.04
CA LEU A 153 10.03 6.60 3.31
C LEU A 153 9.18 6.00 4.42
N VAL A 154 9.77 5.03 5.14
CA VAL A 154 9.12 4.33 6.24
C VAL A 154 9.70 4.79 7.57
N SER A 155 8.83 5.05 8.55
CA SER A 155 9.21 5.37 9.92
C SER A 155 8.50 4.41 10.88
N ALA A 156 9.28 3.72 11.71
CA ALA A 156 8.79 2.83 12.75
C ALA A 156 9.82 2.69 13.87
N HIS A 157 9.35 2.53 15.11
CA HIS A 157 10.20 2.31 16.28
C HIS A 157 11.32 3.36 16.45
N GLY A 158 11.01 4.62 16.14
CA GLY A 158 11.96 5.75 16.27
C GLY A 158 13.06 5.79 15.20
N ARG A 159 12.99 4.93 14.16
CA ARG A 159 13.91 4.94 13.02
C ARG A 159 13.16 5.17 11.73
N GLU A 160 13.76 5.97 10.86
CA GLU A 160 13.28 6.24 9.51
C GLU A 160 14.25 5.64 8.47
N ARG A 161 13.73 5.12 7.36
CA ARG A 161 14.49 4.59 6.24
C ARG A 161 13.83 4.96 4.91
N GLU A 162 14.62 5.47 3.99
CA GLU A 162 14.23 5.67 2.59
C GLU A 162 14.73 4.51 1.73
N TYR A 163 13.88 3.97 0.85
CA TYR A 163 14.22 2.87 -0.05
C TYR A 163 13.36 2.90 -1.31
N LYS A 164 13.74 2.14 -2.34
CA LYS A 164 12.96 1.98 -3.57
C LYS A 164 12.21 0.67 -3.58
N SER A 165 10.95 0.73 -3.98
CA SER A 165 10.10 -0.43 -4.25
C SER A 165 9.61 -0.38 -5.70
N MET A 166 9.32 -1.55 -6.26
CA MET A 166 8.72 -1.66 -7.58
C MET A 166 7.45 -2.51 -7.57
N PHE A 167 6.50 -2.12 -8.42
CA PHE A 167 5.27 -2.83 -8.71
C PHE A 167 5.25 -3.14 -10.20
N LEU A 168 4.95 -4.39 -10.53
CA LEU A 168 4.91 -4.91 -11.88
C LEU A 168 3.50 -5.41 -12.14
N PHE A 169 2.84 -4.80 -13.12
CA PHE A 169 1.43 -5.01 -13.42
C PHE A 169 1.31 -6.00 -14.57
N GLU A 170 0.60 -7.08 -14.35
CA GLU A 170 0.34 -8.09 -15.39
C GLU A 170 -0.79 -7.62 -16.32
N PRO A 171 -0.88 -8.21 -17.55
CA PRO A 171 -2.05 -8.03 -18.39
C PRO A 171 -3.33 -8.41 -17.64
N ASP A 172 -4.41 -7.66 -17.85
CA ASP A 172 -5.71 -8.00 -17.25
C ASP A 172 -6.12 -9.41 -17.70
N ALA A 173 -6.14 -10.38 -16.78
CA ALA A 173 -6.65 -11.71 -17.06
C ALA A 173 -8.18 -11.67 -17.24
N ALA A 174 -8.71 -12.54 -18.12
CA ALA A 174 -10.14 -12.59 -18.47
C ALA A 174 -11.07 -12.74 -17.24
N ASP A 175 -10.60 -13.37 -16.17
CA ASP A 175 -11.38 -13.67 -14.94
C ASP A 175 -11.04 -12.77 -13.73
N SER A 176 -10.50 -11.58 -13.97
CA SER A 176 -10.47 -10.43 -13.04
C SER A 176 -9.83 -10.65 -11.65
N SER A 177 -8.52 -10.43 -11.60
CA SER A 177 -7.88 -9.53 -10.64
C SER A 177 -6.58 -9.09 -11.33
N ALA A 178 -6.27 -7.80 -11.34
CA ALA A 178 -4.99 -7.37 -11.90
C ALA A 178 -3.90 -8.00 -11.03
N GLN A 179 -3.12 -8.93 -11.59
CA GLN A 179 -2.02 -9.53 -10.85
C GLN A 179 -0.92 -8.48 -10.78
N VAL A 180 -0.66 -8.02 -9.56
CA VAL A 180 0.40 -7.07 -9.27
C VAL A 180 1.46 -7.81 -8.49
N ARG A 181 2.69 -7.83 -8.99
CA ARG A 181 3.84 -8.33 -8.24
C ARG A 181 4.60 -7.18 -7.64
N VAL A 182 4.96 -7.34 -6.38
CA VAL A 182 5.67 -6.32 -5.61
C VAL A 182 7.09 -6.77 -5.37
N MET A 183 8.03 -5.86 -5.57
CA MET A 183 9.42 -5.99 -5.21
C MET A 183 9.71 -4.94 -4.13
N ASP A 184 9.49 -5.34 -2.89
CA ASP A 184 9.78 -4.56 -1.69
C ASP A 184 10.47 -5.51 -0.71
N TYR A 185 11.77 -5.29 -0.49
CA TYR A 185 12.54 -6.12 0.43
C TYR A 185 12.70 -5.51 1.81
N VAL A 186 12.15 -4.31 2.07
CA VAL A 186 12.23 -3.65 3.38
C VAL A 186 11.01 -3.97 4.21
N LEU A 187 9.79 -3.82 3.67
CA LEU A 187 8.55 -4.26 4.33
C LEU A 187 8.20 -5.72 4.02
N GLY A 188 8.62 -6.20 2.84
CA GLY A 188 8.42 -7.57 2.39
C GLY A 188 7.32 -7.71 1.34
N SER A 189 7.67 -8.21 0.16
CA SER A 189 6.75 -8.46 -0.95
C SER A 189 5.55 -9.33 -0.59
N SER A 190 5.74 -10.33 0.28
CA SER A 190 4.67 -11.24 0.71
C SER A 190 3.58 -10.51 1.46
N LEU A 191 3.96 -9.63 2.40
CA LEU A 191 3.02 -8.79 3.14
C LEU A 191 2.19 -7.92 2.20
N LEU A 192 2.87 -7.17 1.32
CA LEU A 192 2.18 -6.26 0.39
C LEU A 192 1.24 -7.04 -0.53
N SER A 193 1.68 -8.20 -1.02
CA SER A 193 0.83 -9.11 -1.79
C SER A 193 -0.38 -9.60 -0.99
N THR A 194 -0.23 -9.98 0.28
CA THR A 194 -1.35 -10.42 1.11
C THR A 194 -2.37 -9.30 1.32
N LEU A 195 -1.90 -8.09 1.62
CA LEU A 195 -2.78 -6.96 1.91
C LEU A 195 -3.47 -6.39 0.67
N MET A 196 -2.85 -6.50 -0.50
CA MET A 196 -3.55 -6.17 -1.75
C MET A 196 -4.82 -6.98 -1.94
N HIS A 197 -4.85 -8.23 -1.46
CA HIS A 197 -6.02 -9.10 -1.56
C HIS A 197 -6.87 -9.10 -0.27
N ALA A 198 -6.45 -8.34 0.74
CA ALA A 198 -7.21 -8.18 1.97
C ALA A 198 -8.41 -7.25 1.70
N ARG A 199 -9.59 -7.64 2.19
CA ARG A 199 -10.82 -6.86 2.00
C ARG A 199 -10.95 -5.77 3.05
N LEU A 200 -9.92 -4.94 3.22
CA LEU A 200 -9.88 -3.92 4.27
C LEU A 200 -11.04 -2.92 4.19
N ALA A 201 -11.50 -2.62 2.98
CA ALA A 201 -12.69 -1.77 2.76
C ALA A 201 -13.99 -2.39 3.31
N GLU A 202 -14.06 -3.72 3.44
CA GLU A 202 -15.16 -4.44 4.07
C GLU A 202 -14.92 -4.61 5.57
N ASP A 203 -13.67 -4.90 5.97
CA ASP A 203 -13.27 -5.22 7.34
C ASP A 203 -13.32 -4.01 8.28
N ILE A 204 -12.75 -2.87 7.87
CA ILE A 204 -12.57 -1.69 8.71
C ILE A 204 -13.92 -1.10 9.17
N PRO A 205 -14.92 -0.88 8.29
CA PRO A 205 -16.24 -0.40 8.71
C PRO A 205 -16.95 -1.34 9.69
N ALA A 206 -16.56 -2.62 9.72
CA ALA A 206 -17.17 -3.63 10.56
C ALA A 206 -16.42 -3.84 11.89
N LEU A 207 -15.42 -2.99 12.19
CA LEU A 207 -14.79 -2.89 13.51
C LEU A 207 -15.88 -2.82 14.60
N PRO A 208 -15.90 -3.78 15.55
CA PRO A 208 -17.03 -3.98 16.44
C PRO A 208 -17.22 -2.75 17.30
N ALA A 209 -18.47 -2.34 17.46
CA ALA A 209 -18.82 -1.28 18.40
C ALA A 209 -18.31 -1.58 19.82
N ARG A 210 -18.09 -2.85 20.22
CA ARG A 210 -17.59 -3.21 21.57
C ARG A 210 -16.24 -2.58 21.95
N THR A 211 -15.42 -2.17 20.99
CA THR A 211 -14.26 -1.32 21.24
C THR A 211 -14.68 0.16 21.36
N GLN A 212 -15.73 0.50 22.14
CA GLN A 212 -16.30 1.87 22.29
C GLN A 212 -15.32 2.92 22.87
N GLY A 213 -14.02 2.64 22.85
CA GLY A 213 -13.00 3.64 23.03
C GLY A 213 -12.96 4.63 21.86
N PRO A 214 -12.32 5.79 22.06
CA PRO A 214 -12.11 6.77 21.00
C PRO A 214 -11.23 6.23 19.84
N GLY A 215 -10.50 5.13 20.04
CA GLY A 215 -9.60 4.52 19.06
C GLY A 215 -10.29 4.16 17.73
N PRO A 216 -11.25 3.22 17.70
CA PRO A 216 -11.91 2.81 16.45
C PRO A 216 -12.64 3.95 15.73
N ALA A 217 -13.30 4.84 16.48
CA ALA A 217 -13.96 6.00 15.87
C ALA A 217 -12.95 6.92 15.16
N ARG A 218 -11.80 7.19 15.79
CA ARG A 218 -10.70 7.95 15.17
C ARG A 218 -10.09 7.22 13.98
N LEU A 219 -9.96 5.89 14.05
CA LEU A 219 -9.47 5.10 12.92
C LEU A 219 -10.44 5.21 11.75
N LEU A 220 -11.73 4.97 11.96
CA LEU A 220 -12.76 5.05 10.92
C LEU A 220 -12.75 6.43 10.24
N GLU A 221 -12.65 7.49 11.03
CA GLU A 221 -12.55 8.86 10.49
C GLU A 221 -11.25 9.06 9.69
N SER A 222 -10.10 8.62 10.24
CA SER A 222 -8.80 8.76 9.56
C SER A 222 -8.65 7.87 8.32
N ALA A 223 -9.42 6.78 8.26
CA ALA A 223 -9.45 5.83 7.16
C ALA A 223 -10.48 6.22 6.11
N ARG A 224 -11.26 7.29 6.33
CA ARG A 224 -12.34 7.68 5.43
C ARG A 224 -11.77 8.27 4.15
N GLY A 225 -12.08 7.65 3.01
CA GLY A 225 -11.84 8.22 1.69
C GLY A 225 -12.86 9.31 1.35
N THR A 226 -12.64 10.04 0.25
CA THR A 226 -13.61 11.02 -0.25
C THR A 226 -14.80 10.32 -0.92
N ASP A 227 -15.96 10.97 -1.06
CA ASP A 227 -17.11 10.34 -1.75
C ASP A 227 -16.88 10.22 -3.27
N THR A 228 -15.99 11.05 -3.81
CA THR A 228 -15.73 11.20 -5.25
C THR A 228 -14.58 10.33 -5.75
N CYS A 229 -13.82 9.66 -4.87
CA CYS A 229 -12.73 8.78 -5.27
C CYS A 229 -13.25 7.54 -6.04
N ALA A 230 -12.44 7.09 -7.01
CA ALA A 230 -12.60 5.79 -7.65
C ALA A 230 -11.98 4.71 -6.74
N VAL A 231 -12.67 3.58 -6.61
CA VAL A 231 -12.17 2.42 -5.85
C VAL A 231 -11.16 1.67 -6.71
N ASP A 232 -9.98 1.45 -6.18
CA ASP A 232 -8.96 0.60 -6.75
C ASP A 232 -9.44 -0.86 -6.70
N ALA A 233 -9.49 -1.49 -7.87
CA ALA A 233 -10.07 -2.84 -8.00
C ALA A 233 -9.19 -3.95 -7.38
N VAL A 234 -7.93 -3.67 -7.09
CA VAL A 234 -7.01 -4.63 -6.47
C VAL A 234 -7.24 -4.64 -4.96
N THR A 235 -7.10 -3.46 -4.33
CA THR A 235 -7.10 -3.30 -2.87
C THR A 235 -8.48 -3.01 -2.27
N GLY A 236 -9.45 -2.58 -3.08
CA GLY A 236 -10.76 -2.12 -2.62
C GLY A 236 -10.74 -0.76 -1.89
N LEU A 237 -9.58 -0.15 -1.69
CA LEU A 237 -9.46 1.22 -1.17
C LEU A 237 -9.67 2.21 -2.30
N CYS A 238 -9.96 3.46 -1.94
CA CYS A 238 -10.03 4.54 -2.91
C CYS A 238 -8.98 5.61 -2.58
N CYS A 239 -8.40 6.22 -3.61
CA CYS A 239 -7.37 7.24 -3.46
C CYS A 239 -7.86 8.58 -4.01
N ASP A 240 -7.64 9.65 -3.25
CA ASP A 240 -7.92 11.02 -3.70
C ASP A 240 -6.69 11.61 -4.39
N ALA A 241 -6.86 12.04 -5.64
CA ALA A 241 -5.79 12.64 -6.44
C ALA A 241 -5.33 14.00 -5.93
N ALA A 242 -6.17 14.73 -5.17
CA ALA A 242 -5.81 16.03 -4.63
C ALA A 242 -4.93 15.91 -3.38
N THR A 243 -5.29 15.02 -2.46
CA THR A 243 -4.58 14.83 -1.18
C THR A 243 -3.54 13.72 -1.23
N LEU A 244 -3.59 12.86 -2.25
CA LEU A 244 -2.77 11.65 -2.40
C LEU A 244 -2.96 10.62 -1.27
N GLN A 245 -4.04 10.75 -0.51
CA GLN A 245 -4.42 9.84 0.56
C GLN A 245 -5.38 8.78 0.05
N CYS A 246 -5.26 7.57 0.60
CA CYS A 246 -6.18 6.48 0.30
C CYS A 246 -6.90 6.00 1.57
N GLY A 247 -8.15 5.60 1.40
CA GLY A 247 -9.03 5.18 2.49
C GLY A 247 -10.18 4.30 2.01
N VAL A 248 -11.07 3.98 2.93
CA VAL A 248 -12.31 3.26 2.67
C VAL A 248 -13.35 4.24 2.17
N LYS A 249 -13.92 3.96 1.00
CA LYS A 249 -15.01 4.76 0.45
C LYS A 249 -16.22 4.70 1.40
N PRO A 250 -16.79 5.85 1.80
CA PRO A 250 -18.02 5.86 2.60
C PRO A 250 -19.11 5.08 1.86
N LYS A 251 -19.82 4.20 2.56
CA LYS A 251 -21.06 3.66 2.00
C LYS A 251 -22.01 4.84 1.84
N PRO A 252 -22.68 5.00 0.68
CA PRO A 252 -23.74 5.99 0.58
C PRO A 252 -24.72 5.68 1.70
N ASP A 253 -25.01 6.68 2.54
CA ASP A 253 -25.92 6.51 3.66
C ASP A 253 -27.16 5.78 3.13
N ALA A 254 -27.43 4.60 3.67
CA ALA A 254 -28.70 3.94 3.44
C ALA A 254 -29.72 4.93 3.96
N GLN A 255 -30.37 5.66 3.04
CA GLN A 255 -31.36 6.66 3.38
C GLN A 255 -32.30 6.03 4.39
N ALA A 256 -32.34 6.61 5.60
CA ALA A 256 -33.22 6.17 6.66
C ALA A 256 -34.65 6.28 6.13
N HIS A 257 -35.20 5.16 5.69
CA HIS A 257 -36.60 4.98 5.35
C HIS A 257 -37.31 4.32 6.52
#